data_AF-A0A8B6GQR0-F1
#
_entry.id   AF-A0A8B6GQR0-F1
#
_cell.length_a   1.000
_cell.length_b   1.000
_cell.length_c   1.000
_cell.angle_alpha   90.00
_cell.angle_beta   90.00
_cell.angle_gamma   90.00
#
_symmetry.space_group_name_H-M   'P 1'
#
loop_
_entity.id
_entity.type
_entity.pdbx_description
1 polymer ?
#
loop_
_entity_poly.entity_id
_entity_poly.type
_entity_poly.pdbx_seq_one_letter_code
_entity_poly.pdbx_strand_id
1 'polypeptide(L)'
;MKLPLILALCITGLLAGDVKQRRSTTTDHISSGLNAAKDIASVISNSTAFATSLVKIADKVAPFLGAVAPFLSFVFSFIPKGPSAELLAIRKLHKDVDTRFDQLDRKFSDVKQLIQWSSVKVQFSSIEQKINAVYRKYTEMYQAPTNALTGEKKLFISNYDSDFQNSGIKLYDGVMNVGHVFGEGLLVPCMTYTHYDRQKCSEFSSGILNLLLKSAELELAYLQLKGLSANVDYHAKQWKTRIDQVRSAMSHADRTIASKYHDQSNAEIDRYSLDHPGDKMNNHDWANNMYISLSKKYYWRDWMVIAYKDVFGDDKHWNKVCGGYGKFRNHGRNILIASVDKSKHHLDNTKAHAVVNAVTDHTSSKGHCRPHCGTIYHRIDTHTAYDTFPAEVKDHCNPYVASGVIWNDAQPTYKAAANRLILRNDKFNHIHVFG
;
A
#
# COMPACT_ATOMS: atom_id res chain seq x y z
N MET A 1 -58.60 -23.68 44.12
CA MET A 1 -58.35 -23.81 42.66
C MET A 1 -57.65 -22.55 42.12
N LYS A 2 -56.34 -22.35 42.39
CA LYS A 2 -55.53 -21.21 41.90
C LYS A 2 -54.03 -21.58 41.81
N LEU A 3 -53.73 -22.73 41.21
CA LEU A 3 -52.35 -23.17 40.94
C LEU A 3 -51.92 -23.19 39.44
N PRO A 4 -52.79 -23.09 38.40
CA PRO A 4 -52.30 -23.10 37.02
C PRO A 4 -51.75 -21.77 36.49
N LEU A 5 -52.10 -20.62 37.10
CA LEU A 5 -51.76 -19.30 36.55
C LEU A 5 -50.33 -18.83 36.87
N ILE A 6 -49.76 -19.29 38.00
CA ILE A 6 -48.43 -18.88 38.47
C ILE A 6 -47.31 -19.66 37.75
N LEU A 7 -47.58 -20.91 37.34
CA LEU A 7 -46.64 -21.72 36.55
C LEU A 7 -46.52 -21.21 35.10
N ALA A 8 -47.62 -20.70 34.51
CA ALA A 8 -47.60 -20.11 33.16
C ALA A 8 -46.81 -18.80 33.10
N LEU A 9 -46.90 -17.94 34.13
CA LEU A 9 -46.17 -16.68 34.22
C LEU A 9 -44.65 -16.86 34.45
N CYS A 10 -44.25 -17.89 35.21
CA CYS A 10 -42.83 -18.21 35.43
C CYS A 10 -42.16 -18.78 34.17
N ILE A 11 -42.87 -19.60 33.38
CA ILE A 11 -42.35 -20.14 32.11
C ILE A 11 -42.23 -19.03 31.06
N THR A 12 -43.18 -18.08 30.99
CA THR A 12 -43.05 -16.90 30.11
C THR A 12 -41.94 -15.94 30.56
N GLY A 13 -41.68 -15.82 31.87
CA GLY A 13 -40.59 -15.01 32.42
C GLY A 13 -39.21 -15.59 32.17
N LEU A 14 -39.03 -16.91 32.31
CA LEU A 14 -37.78 -17.60 31.95
C LEU A 14 -37.54 -17.59 30.43
N LEU A 15 -38.56 -17.82 29.61
CA LEU A 15 -38.45 -17.72 28.16
C LEU A 15 -38.19 -16.27 27.71
N ALA A 16 -38.78 -15.26 28.36
CA ALA A 16 -38.50 -13.85 28.06
C ALA A 16 -37.07 -13.44 28.50
N GLY A 17 -36.56 -13.97 29.61
CA GLY A 17 -35.18 -13.79 30.06
C GLY A 17 -34.17 -14.41 29.10
N ASP A 18 -34.37 -15.66 28.70
CA ASP A 18 -33.55 -16.36 27.71
C ASP A 18 -33.63 -15.73 26.33
N VAL A 19 -34.81 -15.26 25.90
CA VAL A 19 -34.98 -14.55 24.64
C VAL A 19 -34.28 -13.19 24.68
N LYS A 20 -34.33 -12.45 25.79
CA LYS A 20 -33.65 -11.15 25.92
C LYS A 20 -32.13 -11.31 25.95
N GLN A 21 -31.62 -12.35 26.63
CA GLN A 21 -30.19 -12.66 26.71
C GLN A 21 -29.62 -13.27 25.42
N ARG A 22 -30.37 -14.14 24.72
CA ARG A 22 -30.02 -14.60 23.35
C ARG A 22 -30.06 -13.47 22.33
N ARG A 23 -30.98 -12.51 22.49
CA ARG A 23 -31.10 -11.37 21.58
C ARG A 23 -30.02 -10.31 21.81
N SER A 24 -29.56 -10.12 23.05
CA SER A 24 -28.38 -9.27 23.32
C SER A 24 -27.12 -9.90 22.74
N THR A 25 -26.85 -11.18 23.02
CA THR A 25 -25.69 -11.90 22.48
C THR A 25 -25.67 -11.96 20.94
N THR A 26 -26.81 -12.18 20.28
CA THR A 26 -26.91 -12.13 18.81
C THR A 26 -26.57 -10.73 18.26
N THR A 27 -27.03 -9.68 18.92
CA THR A 27 -26.78 -8.29 18.51
C THR A 27 -25.31 -7.89 18.73
N ASP A 28 -24.69 -8.41 19.78
CA ASP A 28 -23.28 -8.21 20.08
C ASP A 28 -22.38 -8.88 19.04
N HIS A 29 -22.72 -10.12 18.62
CA HIS A 29 -22.03 -10.83 17.54
C HIS A 29 -22.12 -10.08 16.20
N ILE A 30 -23.31 -9.59 15.84
CA ILE A 30 -23.51 -8.79 14.62
C ILE A 30 -22.68 -7.50 14.69
N SER A 31 -22.74 -6.78 15.82
CA SER A 31 -22.03 -5.52 15.98
C SER A 31 -20.51 -5.72 15.93
N SER A 32 -19.99 -6.79 16.54
CA SER A 32 -18.58 -7.15 16.49
C SER A 32 -18.11 -7.44 15.06
N GLY A 33 -18.86 -8.22 14.29
CA GLY A 33 -18.52 -8.50 12.89
C GLY A 33 -18.61 -7.28 11.98
N LEU A 34 -19.60 -6.41 12.17
CA LEU A 34 -19.72 -5.15 11.41
C LEU A 34 -18.58 -4.18 11.74
N ASN A 35 -18.14 -4.12 13.01
CA ASN A 35 -16.95 -3.35 13.39
C ASN A 35 -15.68 -3.94 12.76
N ALA A 36 -15.55 -5.27 12.75
CA ALA A 36 -14.46 -5.94 12.04
C ALA A 36 -14.46 -5.62 10.54
N ALA A 37 -15.63 -5.57 9.89
CA ALA A 37 -15.75 -5.18 8.49
C ALA A 37 -15.33 -3.72 8.25
N LYS A 38 -15.75 -2.79 9.12
CA LYS A 38 -15.31 -1.37 9.07
C LYS A 38 -13.79 -1.25 9.23
N ASP A 39 -13.21 -2.01 10.16
CA ASP A 39 -11.76 -2.05 10.37
C ASP A 39 -11.05 -2.57 9.11
N ILE A 40 -11.53 -3.68 8.54
CA ILE A 40 -10.99 -4.24 7.29
C ILE A 40 -11.04 -3.20 6.18
N ALA A 41 -12.19 -2.57 5.92
CA ALA A 41 -12.33 -1.60 4.85
C ALA A 41 -11.43 -0.37 5.06
N SER A 42 -11.31 0.11 6.30
CA SER A 42 -10.39 1.19 6.67
C SER A 42 -8.93 0.82 6.37
N VAL A 43 -8.54 -0.39 6.79
CA VAL A 43 -7.17 -0.91 6.66
C VAL A 43 -6.80 -1.14 5.19
N ILE A 44 -7.71 -1.70 4.38
CA ILE A 44 -7.52 -1.94 2.94
C ILE A 44 -7.44 -0.63 2.14
N SER A 45 -8.08 0.45 2.61
CA SER A 45 -8.07 1.75 1.94
C SER A 45 -6.73 2.49 2.01
N ASN A 46 -5.82 2.07 2.88
CA ASN A 46 -4.49 2.65 3.07
C ASN A 46 -3.42 1.88 2.26
N SER A 47 -3.22 2.30 1.00
CA SER A 47 -2.30 1.64 0.07
C SER A 47 -0.83 1.85 0.41
N THR A 48 -0.44 2.90 1.14
CA THR A 48 0.97 3.14 1.48
C THR A 48 1.47 2.25 2.62
N ALA A 49 0.56 1.77 3.49
CA ALA A 49 0.86 0.87 4.59
C ALA A 49 0.40 -0.59 4.33
N PHE A 50 0.25 -0.97 3.06
CA PHE A 50 -0.44 -2.20 2.66
C PHE A 50 0.06 -3.48 3.35
N ALA A 51 1.38 -3.71 3.48
CA ALA A 51 1.89 -4.89 4.17
C ALA A 51 1.47 -4.96 5.66
N THR A 52 1.55 -3.84 6.37
CA THR A 52 1.08 -3.73 7.76
C THR A 52 -0.44 -3.90 7.83
N SER A 53 -1.16 -3.35 6.84
CA SER A 53 -2.58 -3.50 6.69
C SER A 53 -2.98 -4.97 6.51
N LEU A 54 -2.24 -5.73 5.69
CA LEU A 54 -2.47 -7.15 5.53
C LEU A 54 -2.42 -7.83 6.88
N VAL A 55 -1.37 -7.65 7.71
CA VAL A 55 -1.28 -8.28 9.05
C VAL A 55 -2.53 -8.02 9.90
N LYS A 56 -2.97 -6.75 9.99
CA LYS A 56 -4.13 -6.36 10.81
C LYS A 56 -5.45 -7.01 10.38
N ILE A 57 -5.58 -7.43 9.14
CA ILE A 57 -6.80 -8.06 8.62
C ILE A 57 -7.00 -9.48 9.19
N ALA A 58 -5.93 -10.20 9.57
CA ALA A 58 -6.02 -11.60 10.08
C ALA A 58 -7.05 -11.77 11.17
N ASP A 59 -6.95 -10.91 12.17
CA ASP A 59 -7.73 -11.03 13.39
C ASP A 59 -9.18 -10.54 13.20
N LYS A 60 -9.47 -9.94 12.04
CA LYS A 60 -10.77 -9.36 11.70
C LYS A 60 -11.59 -10.24 10.77
N VAL A 61 -10.97 -11.13 10.01
CA VAL A 61 -11.69 -12.02 9.07
C VAL A 61 -12.64 -12.96 9.81
N ALA A 62 -12.19 -13.60 10.89
CA ALA A 62 -13.03 -14.52 11.65
C ALA A 62 -14.29 -13.86 12.24
N PRO A 63 -14.20 -12.73 12.98
CA PRO A 63 -15.40 -12.06 13.50
C PRO A 63 -16.29 -11.49 12.40
N PHE A 64 -15.72 -11.04 11.27
CA PHE A 64 -16.51 -10.62 10.10
C PHE A 64 -17.37 -11.78 9.55
N LEU A 65 -16.73 -12.92 9.23
CA LEU A 65 -17.44 -14.08 8.67
C LEU A 65 -18.43 -14.70 9.67
N GLY A 66 -18.09 -14.69 10.96
CA GLY A 66 -18.95 -15.22 12.04
C GLY A 66 -20.25 -14.43 12.24
N ALA A 67 -20.35 -13.19 11.73
CA ALA A 67 -21.55 -12.38 11.87
C ALA A 67 -22.60 -12.61 10.78
N VAL A 68 -22.25 -13.26 9.66
CA VAL A 68 -23.14 -13.39 8.49
C VAL A 68 -24.43 -14.16 8.83
N ALA A 69 -24.32 -15.37 9.40
CA ALA A 69 -25.50 -16.16 9.74
C ALA A 69 -26.36 -15.56 10.86
N PRO A 70 -25.79 -15.05 11.97
CA PRO A 70 -26.54 -14.30 12.98
C PRO A 70 -27.28 -13.09 12.40
N PHE A 71 -26.63 -12.31 11.53
CA PHE A 71 -27.23 -11.16 10.86
C PHE A 71 -28.46 -11.56 10.03
N LEU A 72 -28.32 -12.57 9.17
CA LEU A 72 -29.44 -13.04 8.36
C LEU A 72 -30.56 -13.60 9.22
N SER A 73 -30.25 -14.43 10.21
CA SER A 73 -31.25 -14.96 11.14
C SER A 73 -32.02 -13.83 11.85
N PHE A 74 -31.32 -12.77 12.25
CA PHE A 74 -31.91 -11.58 12.82
C PHE A 74 -32.85 -10.87 11.83
N VAL A 75 -32.39 -10.55 10.62
CA VAL A 75 -33.21 -9.89 9.58
C VAL A 75 -34.49 -10.69 9.27
N PHE A 76 -34.36 -11.99 9.04
CA PHE A 76 -35.49 -12.86 8.69
C PHE A 76 -36.45 -13.09 9.87
N SER A 77 -36.01 -12.90 11.12
CA SER A 77 -36.89 -13.01 12.30
C SER A 77 -37.97 -11.91 12.36
N PHE A 78 -37.86 -10.86 11.54
CA PHE A 78 -38.82 -9.77 11.45
C PHE A 78 -39.89 -9.95 10.37
N ILE A 79 -39.82 -11.00 9.55
CA ILE A 79 -40.89 -11.34 8.59
C ILE A 79 -42.27 -11.35 9.27
N PRO A 80 -42.47 -12.08 10.40
CA PRO A 80 -43.76 -12.09 11.07
C PRO A 80 -44.01 -10.87 11.97
N LYS A 81 -43.02 -10.01 12.23
CA LYS A 81 -43.07 -8.95 13.27
C LYS A 81 -43.17 -7.53 12.70
N GLY A 82 -42.86 -7.33 11.43
CA GLY A 82 -42.72 -5.99 10.85
C GLY A 82 -41.39 -5.30 11.23
N PRO A 83 -41.12 -4.09 10.72
CA PRO A 83 -39.87 -3.38 10.96
C PRO A 83 -39.71 -2.94 12.42
N SER A 84 -38.47 -2.91 12.93
CA SER A 84 -38.13 -2.34 14.25
C SER A 84 -36.98 -1.34 14.16
N ALA A 85 -36.80 -0.52 15.20
CA ALA A 85 -35.69 0.43 15.28
C ALA A 85 -34.32 -0.28 15.23
N GLU A 86 -34.21 -1.43 15.89
CA GLU A 86 -33.00 -2.26 15.90
C GLU A 86 -32.70 -2.84 14.52
N LEU A 87 -33.73 -3.30 13.78
CA LEU A 87 -33.57 -3.76 12.40
C LEU A 87 -33.05 -2.64 11.50
N LEU A 88 -33.61 -1.44 11.62
CA LEU A 88 -33.16 -0.27 10.86
C LEU A 88 -31.71 0.11 11.21
N ALA A 89 -31.34 0.06 12.49
CA ALA A 89 -29.99 0.36 12.94
C ALA A 89 -28.95 -0.63 12.40
N ILE A 90 -29.23 -1.93 12.48
CA ILE A 90 -28.34 -2.98 11.96
C ILE A 90 -28.21 -2.90 10.44
N ARG A 91 -29.32 -2.68 9.71
CA ARG A 91 -29.29 -2.47 8.25
C ARG A 91 -28.44 -1.26 7.87
N LYS A 92 -28.54 -0.16 8.62
CA LYS A 92 -27.71 1.03 8.41
C LYS A 92 -26.24 0.73 8.62
N LEU A 93 -25.88 0.03 9.70
CA LEU A 93 -24.49 -0.35 9.97
C LEU A 93 -23.90 -1.24 8.86
N HIS A 94 -24.69 -2.18 8.33
CA HIS A 94 -24.28 -3.00 7.19
C HIS A 94 -24.09 -2.16 5.92
N LYS A 95 -25.04 -1.27 5.61
CA LYS A 95 -24.94 -0.36 4.47
C LYS A 95 -23.72 0.56 4.54
N ASP A 96 -23.34 1.00 5.74
CA ASP A 96 -22.13 1.79 5.95
C ASP A 96 -20.86 0.98 5.63
N VAL A 97 -20.86 -0.33 5.91
CA VAL A 97 -19.78 -1.26 5.52
C VAL A 97 -19.72 -1.41 4.00
N ASP A 98 -20.85 -1.66 3.36
CA ASP A 98 -20.95 -1.82 1.90
C ASP A 98 -20.42 -0.57 1.17
N THR A 99 -20.81 0.62 1.64
CA THR A 99 -20.37 1.90 1.07
C THR A 99 -18.84 2.05 1.09
N ARG A 100 -18.17 1.50 2.11
CA ARG A 100 -16.71 1.53 2.21
C ARG A 100 -16.06 0.54 1.24
N PHE A 101 -16.65 -0.64 1.07
CA PHE A 101 -16.19 -1.60 0.05
C PHE A 101 -16.38 -1.05 -1.37
N ASP A 102 -17.45 -0.32 -1.66
CA ASP A 102 -17.68 0.33 -2.97
C ASP A 102 -16.66 1.44 -3.28
N GLN A 103 -16.13 2.12 -2.26
CA GLN A 103 -15.03 3.06 -2.44
C GLN A 103 -13.73 2.38 -2.86
N LEU A 104 -13.48 1.15 -2.37
CA LEU A 104 -12.31 0.36 -2.75
C LEU A 104 -12.42 -0.13 -4.20
N ASP A 105 -13.62 -0.53 -4.63
CA ASP A 105 -13.86 -0.99 -6.00
C ASP A 105 -13.57 0.09 -7.06
N ARG A 106 -13.78 1.38 -6.72
CA ARG A 106 -13.42 2.50 -7.61
C ARG A 106 -11.91 2.62 -7.83
N LYS A 107 -11.12 2.65 -6.75
CA LYS A 107 -9.65 2.70 -6.84
C LYS A 107 -9.09 1.48 -7.58
N PHE A 108 -9.69 0.32 -7.35
CA PHE A 108 -9.35 -0.91 -8.02
C PHE A 108 -9.58 -0.84 -9.54
N SER A 109 -10.66 -0.18 -9.98
CA SER A 109 -10.97 0.01 -11.41
C SER A 109 -9.89 0.77 -12.16
N ASP A 110 -9.32 1.81 -11.55
CA ASP A 110 -8.30 2.64 -12.18
C ASP A 110 -7.02 1.83 -12.47
N VAL A 111 -6.60 0.99 -11.52
CA VAL A 111 -5.41 0.15 -11.70
C VAL A 111 -5.63 -0.94 -12.75
N LYS A 112 -6.82 -1.56 -12.78
CA LYS A 112 -7.15 -2.59 -13.79
C LYS A 112 -7.02 -2.10 -15.21
N GLN A 113 -7.31 -0.82 -15.47
CA GLN A 113 -7.21 -0.24 -16.81
C GLN A 113 -5.77 -0.11 -17.30
N LEU A 114 -4.80 0.01 -16.38
CA LEU A 114 -3.38 0.11 -16.71
C LEU A 114 -2.77 -1.22 -17.13
N ILE A 115 -3.37 -2.34 -16.74
CA ILE A 115 -2.81 -3.66 -16.98
C ILE A 115 -3.31 -4.16 -18.35
N GLN A 116 -2.37 -4.43 -19.27
CA GLN A 116 -2.69 -4.99 -20.58
C GLN A 116 -3.01 -6.47 -20.47
N TRP A 117 -4.28 -6.70 -20.22
CA TRP A 117 -4.86 -8.02 -20.10
C TRP A 117 -5.55 -8.38 -21.42
N SER A 118 -5.07 -9.35 -22.20
CA SER A 118 -5.86 -9.88 -23.33
C SER A 118 -6.74 -11.04 -22.85
N SER A 119 -6.15 -12.16 -22.43
CA SER A 119 -6.91 -13.32 -21.93
C SER A 119 -7.35 -13.21 -20.48
N VAL A 120 -6.45 -12.77 -19.59
CA VAL A 120 -6.73 -12.69 -18.15
C VAL A 120 -7.81 -11.64 -17.83
N LYS A 121 -7.98 -10.60 -18.67
CA LYS A 121 -9.00 -9.55 -18.49
C LYS A 121 -10.38 -10.16 -18.54
N VAL A 122 -10.61 -10.95 -19.57
CA VAL A 122 -11.94 -11.46 -19.89
C VAL A 122 -12.39 -12.38 -18.77
N GLN A 123 -11.50 -13.28 -18.33
CA GLN A 123 -11.77 -14.18 -17.23
C GLN A 123 -11.94 -13.43 -15.91
N PHE A 124 -11.03 -12.49 -15.59
CA PHE A 124 -11.06 -11.74 -14.34
C PHE A 124 -12.30 -10.84 -14.26
N SER A 125 -12.57 -10.08 -15.32
CA SER A 125 -13.76 -9.21 -15.40
C SER A 125 -15.05 -10.02 -15.36
N SER A 126 -15.11 -11.21 -15.96
CA SER A 126 -16.28 -12.10 -15.85
C SER A 126 -16.50 -12.56 -14.41
N ILE A 127 -15.44 -12.95 -13.70
CA ILE A 127 -15.50 -13.36 -12.29
C ILE A 127 -15.94 -12.19 -11.40
N GLU A 128 -15.34 -11.02 -11.57
CA GLU A 128 -15.70 -9.81 -10.84
C GLU A 128 -17.16 -9.42 -11.07
N GLN A 129 -17.63 -9.44 -12.32
CA GLN A 129 -19.01 -9.12 -12.67
C GLN A 129 -20.00 -10.08 -11.98
N LYS A 130 -19.70 -11.38 -11.96
CA LYS A 130 -20.54 -12.39 -11.31
C LYS A 130 -20.61 -12.19 -9.79
N ILE A 131 -19.46 -11.97 -9.15
CA ILE A 131 -19.41 -11.68 -7.70
C ILE A 131 -20.26 -10.45 -7.40
N ASN A 132 -20.05 -9.34 -8.12
CA ASN A 132 -20.77 -8.09 -7.87
C ASN A 132 -22.27 -8.18 -8.21
N ALA A 133 -22.65 -8.93 -9.24
CA ALA A 133 -24.06 -9.12 -9.60
C ALA A 133 -24.83 -9.86 -8.48
N VAL A 134 -24.25 -10.93 -7.94
CA VAL A 134 -24.84 -11.70 -6.85
C VAL A 134 -24.78 -10.93 -5.53
N TYR A 135 -23.69 -10.19 -5.27
CA TYR A 135 -23.57 -9.32 -4.10
C TYR A 135 -24.63 -8.22 -4.08
N ARG A 136 -24.94 -7.61 -5.23
CA ARG A 136 -26.04 -6.65 -5.33
C ARG A 136 -27.39 -7.28 -4.93
N LYS A 137 -27.67 -8.53 -5.35
CA LYS A 137 -28.89 -9.23 -4.94
C LYS A 137 -28.93 -9.56 -3.45
N TYR A 138 -27.79 -9.90 -2.88
CA TYR A 138 -27.65 -10.05 -1.43
C TYR A 138 -27.96 -8.73 -0.69
N THR A 139 -27.43 -7.61 -1.18
CA THR A 139 -27.70 -6.27 -0.64
C THR A 139 -29.16 -5.86 -0.74
N GLU A 140 -29.77 -6.02 -1.92
CA GLU A 140 -31.20 -5.76 -2.15
C GLU A 140 -32.06 -6.58 -1.18
N MET A 141 -31.71 -7.85 -0.95
CA MET A 141 -32.45 -8.75 -0.07
C MET A 141 -32.52 -8.26 1.38
N TYR A 142 -31.39 -8.00 2.05
CA TYR A 142 -31.48 -7.61 3.47
C TYR A 142 -31.99 -6.19 3.68
N GLN A 143 -31.94 -5.34 2.64
CA GLN A 143 -32.49 -3.98 2.68
C GLN A 143 -33.99 -3.91 2.38
N ALA A 144 -34.57 -4.97 1.80
CA ALA A 144 -35.97 -4.98 1.40
C ALA A 144 -36.94 -4.81 2.58
N PRO A 145 -38.13 -4.25 2.34
CA PRO A 145 -39.23 -4.25 3.31
C PRO A 145 -39.54 -5.66 3.83
N THR A 146 -39.99 -5.78 5.08
CA THR A 146 -40.17 -7.10 5.74
C THR A 146 -41.14 -8.02 5.01
N ASN A 147 -42.14 -7.47 4.32
CA ASN A 147 -43.10 -8.20 3.50
C ASN A 147 -42.50 -8.75 2.18
N ALA A 148 -41.40 -8.17 1.68
CA ALA A 148 -40.73 -8.59 0.46
C ALA A 148 -39.59 -9.61 0.69
N LEU A 149 -39.09 -9.75 1.94
CA LEU A 149 -37.93 -10.58 2.28
C LEU A 149 -38.01 -12.02 1.78
N THR A 150 -39.18 -12.66 1.80
CA THR A 150 -39.34 -14.03 1.31
C THR A 150 -39.12 -14.15 -0.20
N GLY A 151 -39.59 -13.16 -0.97
CA GLY A 151 -39.36 -13.09 -2.41
C GLY A 151 -37.89 -12.85 -2.73
N GLU A 152 -37.29 -11.87 -2.06
CA GLU A 152 -35.88 -11.53 -2.24
C GLU A 152 -34.93 -12.67 -1.85
N LYS A 153 -35.25 -13.42 -0.78
CA LYS A 153 -34.51 -14.64 -0.42
C LYS A 153 -34.46 -15.63 -1.57
N LYS A 154 -35.60 -15.89 -2.22
CA LYS A 154 -35.67 -16.82 -3.35
C LYS A 154 -34.87 -16.30 -4.54
N LEU A 155 -34.96 -14.99 -4.81
CA LEU A 155 -34.21 -14.35 -5.89
C LEU A 155 -32.70 -14.47 -5.65
N PHE A 156 -32.22 -14.11 -4.46
CA PHE A 156 -30.81 -14.25 -4.08
C PHE A 156 -30.31 -15.69 -4.28
N ILE A 157 -31.03 -16.67 -3.73
CA ILE A 157 -30.68 -18.09 -3.88
C ILE A 157 -30.59 -18.50 -5.36
N SER A 158 -31.58 -18.09 -6.17
CA SER A 158 -31.60 -18.43 -7.59
C SER A 158 -30.42 -17.81 -8.34
N ASN A 159 -30.08 -16.56 -8.06
CA ASN A 159 -28.94 -15.87 -8.68
C ASN A 159 -27.61 -16.51 -8.23
N TYR A 160 -27.50 -16.94 -6.97
CA TYR A 160 -26.32 -17.67 -6.52
C TYR A 160 -26.15 -19.00 -7.26
N ASP A 161 -27.23 -19.78 -7.38
CA ASP A 161 -27.23 -21.08 -8.07
C ASP A 161 -26.90 -20.93 -9.58
N SER A 162 -27.38 -19.88 -10.26
CA SER A 162 -27.19 -19.71 -11.71
C SER A 162 -25.94 -18.91 -12.10
N ASP A 163 -25.65 -17.83 -11.39
CA ASP A 163 -24.75 -16.77 -11.89
C ASP A 163 -23.40 -16.76 -11.16
N PHE A 164 -23.35 -17.21 -9.89
CA PHE A 164 -22.11 -17.15 -9.10
C PHE A 164 -21.02 -18.07 -9.66
N GLN A 165 -21.37 -19.27 -10.14
CA GLN A 165 -20.49 -20.20 -10.86
C GLN A 165 -19.10 -20.42 -10.23
N ASN A 166 -19.06 -20.56 -8.90
CA ASN A 166 -17.84 -20.71 -8.10
C ASN A 166 -16.81 -19.58 -8.33
N SER A 167 -17.26 -18.37 -8.67
CA SER A 167 -16.39 -17.24 -8.99
C SER A 167 -15.44 -16.87 -7.85
N GLY A 168 -15.88 -17.01 -6.59
CA GLY A 168 -15.02 -16.81 -5.42
C GLY A 168 -13.82 -17.77 -5.36
N ILE A 169 -14.03 -19.06 -5.65
CA ILE A 169 -12.96 -20.06 -5.67
C ILE A 169 -12.03 -19.83 -6.87
N LYS A 170 -12.58 -19.54 -8.05
CA LYS A 170 -11.76 -19.20 -9.23
C LYS A 170 -10.89 -17.96 -9.00
N LEU A 171 -11.40 -16.97 -8.27
CA LEU A 171 -10.62 -15.80 -7.88
C LEU A 171 -9.47 -16.18 -6.93
N TYR A 172 -9.74 -17.00 -5.91
CA TYR A 172 -8.74 -17.52 -4.99
C TYR A 172 -7.66 -18.32 -5.75
N ASP A 173 -8.06 -19.28 -6.58
CA ASP A 173 -7.15 -20.11 -7.38
C ASP A 173 -6.28 -19.23 -8.28
N GLY A 174 -6.84 -18.16 -8.82
CA GLY A 174 -6.12 -17.20 -9.63
C GLY A 174 -5.04 -16.40 -8.93
N VAL A 175 -5.24 -16.07 -7.66
CA VAL A 175 -4.21 -15.42 -6.83
C VAL A 175 -3.12 -16.44 -6.48
N MET A 176 -3.54 -17.65 -6.11
CA MET A 176 -2.64 -18.73 -5.73
C MET A 176 -1.97 -19.40 -6.93
N ASN A 177 -2.33 -18.98 -8.15
CA ASN A 177 -1.93 -19.58 -9.42
C ASN A 177 -2.17 -21.09 -9.49
N VAL A 178 -3.25 -21.57 -8.86
CA VAL A 178 -3.67 -22.97 -8.90
C VAL A 178 -4.46 -23.22 -10.18
N GLY A 179 -4.15 -24.31 -10.87
CA GLY A 179 -4.86 -24.71 -12.10
C GLY A 179 -4.70 -23.75 -13.28
N HIS A 180 -3.78 -22.78 -13.19
CA HIS A 180 -3.48 -21.80 -14.25
C HIS A 180 -4.71 -21.04 -14.78
N VAL A 181 -5.69 -20.79 -13.90
CA VAL A 181 -6.95 -20.10 -14.24
C VAL A 181 -6.69 -18.77 -14.96
N PHE A 182 -5.58 -18.09 -14.65
CA PHE A 182 -5.15 -16.84 -15.29
C PHE A 182 -3.73 -16.91 -15.87
N GLY A 183 -3.29 -18.08 -16.35
CA GLY A 183 -1.94 -18.26 -16.90
C GLY A 183 -0.84 -18.15 -15.84
N GLU A 184 -0.23 -16.97 -15.69
CA GLU A 184 0.83 -16.67 -14.71
C GLU A 184 0.31 -16.23 -13.32
N GLY A 185 -1.01 -16.19 -13.15
CA GLY A 185 -1.68 -15.74 -11.92
C GLY A 185 -1.96 -14.23 -11.91
N LEU A 186 -2.68 -13.74 -10.90
CA LEU A 186 -3.14 -12.33 -10.89
C LEU A 186 -2.09 -11.33 -10.40
N LEU A 187 -1.14 -11.75 -9.55
CA LEU A 187 -0.18 -10.81 -8.92
C LEU A 187 1.01 -10.48 -9.82
N VAL A 188 1.50 -11.44 -10.62
CA VAL A 188 2.64 -11.23 -11.53
C VAL A 188 2.38 -10.16 -12.60
N PRO A 189 1.27 -10.22 -13.35
CA PRO A 189 0.95 -9.21 -14.36
C PRO A 189 0.79 -7.83 -13.72
N CYS A 190 0.21 -7.72 -12.53
CA CYS A 190 0.16 -6.44 -11.83
C CYS A 190 1.56 -5.85 -11.69
N MET A 191 2.51 -6.63 -11.16
CA MET A 191 3.89 -6.17 -10.97
C MET A 191 4.52 -5.74 -12.30
N THR A 192 4.37 -6.55 -13.34
CA THR A 192 4.98 -6.29 -14.64
C THR A 192 4.42 -5.04 -15.32
N TYR A 193 3.09 -4.92 -15.44
CA TYR A 193 2.45 -3.84 -16.20
C TYR A 193 2.37 -2.51 -15.44
N THR A 194 2.44 -2.54 -14.10
CA THR A 194 2.58 -1.31 -13.32
C THR A 194 4.05 -0.87 -13.18
N HIS A 195 4.99 -1.60 -13.80
CA HIS A 195 6.43 -1.41 -13.64
C HIS A 195 6.86 -1.43 -12.18
N TYR A 196 6.34 -2.39 -11.41
CA TYR A 196 6.61 -2.55 -9.98
C TYR A 196 6.26 -1.29 -9.17
N ASP A 197 5.19 -0.60 -9.55
CA ASP A 197 4.61 0.47 -8.73
C ASP A 197 3.86 -0.16 -7.55
N ARG A 198 4.49 -0.11 -6.38
CA ARG A 198 4.00 -0.71 -5.14
C ARG A 198 2.61 -0.21 -4.76
N GLN A 199 2.35 1.08 -4.95
CA GLN A 199 1.06 1.67 -4.60
C GLN A 199 -0.04 1.08 -5.50
N LYS A 200 0.19 1.05 -6.81
CA LYS A 200 -0.76 0.48 -7.77
C LYS A 200 -1.03 -1.00 -7.49
N CYS A 201 0.00 -1.80 -7.22
CA CYS A 201 -0.23 -3.21 -6.91
C CYS A 201 -0.85 -3.47 -5.54
N SER A 202 -0.64 -2.58 -4.58
CA SER A 202 -1.38 -2.60 -3.32
C SER A 202 -2.86 -2.31 -3.55
N GLU A 203 -3.20 -1.30 -4.37
CA GLU A 203 -4.58 -0.98 -4.75
C GLU A 203 -5.25 -2.13 -5.52
N PHE A 204 -4.54 -2.78 -6.44
CA PHE A 204 -5.01 -3.98 -7.12
C PHE A 204 -5.29 -5.14 -6.15
N SER A 205 -4.34 -5.42 -5.26
CA SER A 205 -4.44 -6.49 -4.26
C SER A 205 -5.59 -6.23 -3.27
N SER A 206 -5.78 -4.97 -2.86
CA SER A 206 -6.90 -4.53 -2.04
C SER A 206 -8.26 -4.83 -2.68
N GLY A 207 -8.42 -4.61 -3.99
CA GLY A 207 -9.65 -4.94 -4.70
C GLY A 207 -9.90 -6.45 -4.81
N ILE A 208 -8.86 -7.25 -5.02
CA ILE A 208 -8.98 -8.72 -4.99
C ILE A 208 -9.44 -9.20 -3.60
N LEU A 209 -8.83 -8.67 -2.54
CA LEU A 209 -9.20 -9.03 -1.17
C LEU A 209 -10.66 -8.65 -0.87
N ASN A 210 -11.13 -7.50 -1.35
CA ASN A 210 -12.54 -7.10 -1.26
C ASN A 210 -13.46 -8.13 -1.94
N LEU A 211 -13.17 -8.52 -3.17
CA LEU A 211 -13.97 -9.50 -3.92
C LEU A 211 -13.99 -10.88 -3.24
N LEU A 212 -12.90 -11.29 -2.59
CA LEU A 212 -12.85 -12.54 -1.82
C LEU A 212 -13.69 -12.46 -0.53
N LEU A 213 -13.67 -11.32 0.17
CA LEU A 213 -14.53 -11.11 1.33
C LEU A 213 -16.02 -11.13 0.95
N LYS A 214 -16.39 -10.44 -0.14
CA LYS A 214 -17.74 -10.52 -0.73
C LYS A 214 -18.10 -11.97 -1.08
N SER A 215 -17.20 -12.71 -1.72
CA SER A 215 -17.43 -14.10 -2.10
C SER A 215 -17.67 -15.02 -0.89
N ALA A 216 -16.89 -14.84 0.17
CA ALA A 216 -17.06 -15.58 1.42
C ALA A 216 -18.43 -15.29 2.04
N GLU A 217 -18.80 -14.02 2.16
CA GLU A 217 -20.09 -13.60 2.67
C GLU A 217 -21.25 -14.19 1.87
N LEU A 218 -21.17 -14.15 0.53
CA LEU A 218 -22.18 -14.71 -0.36
C LEU A 218 -22.38 -16.22 -0.15
N GLU A 219 -21.30 -16.99 0.00
CA GLU A 219 -21.39 -18.44 0.23
C GLU A 219 -21.98 -18.77 1.61
N LEU A 220 -21.55 -18.05 2.66
CA LEU A 220 -22.11 -18.23 4.00
C LEU A 220 -23.59 -17.85 4.06
N ALA A 221 -23.97 -16.76 3.39
CA ALA A 221 -25.36 -16.35 3.25
C ALA A 221 -26.19 -17.40 2.52
N TYR A 222 -25.68 -17.94 1.41
CA TYR A 222 -26.33 -18.99 0.65
C TYR A 222 -26.59 -20.24 1.50
N LEU A 223 -25.56 -20.74 2.20
CA LEU A 223 -25.68 -21.91 3.08
C LEU A 223 -26.73 -21.69 4.17
N GLN A 224 -26.68 -20.53 4.85
CA GLN A 224 -27.66 -20.18 5.88
C GLN A 224 -29.10 -20.17 5.32
N LEU A 225 -29.29 -19.57 4.15
CA LEU A 225 -30.63 -19.37 3.57
C LEU A 225 -31.23 -20.63 2.97
N LYS A 226 -30.41 -21.58 2.49
CA LYS A 226 -30.82 -22.93 2.07
C LYS A 226 -31.13 -23.87 3.24
N GLY A 227 -30.92 -23.43 4.49
CA GLY A 227 -31.13 -24.27 5.67
C GLY A 227 -29.95 -25.20 5.96
N LEU A 228 -28.78 -24.93 5.39
CA LEU A 228 -27.53 -25.67 5.60
C LEU A 228 -26.68 -25.00 6.70
N SER A 229 -27.32 -24.47 7.74
CA SER A 229 -26.67 -23.69 8.79
C SER A 229 -25.57 -24.47 9.54
N ALA A 230 -25.71 -25.79 9.65
CA ALA A 230 -24.70 -26.67 10.23
C ALA A 230 -23.33 -26.61 9.51
N ASN A 231 -23.31 -26.19 8.23
CA ASN A 231 -22.10 -26.10 7.44
C ASN A 231 -21.46 -24.71 7.48
N VAL A 232 -22.16 -23.68 7.96
CA VAL A 232 -21.70 -22.28 7.90
C VAL A 232 -20.36 -22.11 8.63
N ASP A 233 -20.21 -22.64 9.84
CA ASP A 233 -18.97 -22.50 10.61
C ASP A 233 -17.78 -23.20 9.94
N TYR A 234 -18.03 -24.36 9.30
CA TYR A 234 -17.00 -25.06 8.54
C TYR A 234 -16.54 -24.22 7.35
N HIS A 235 -17.47 -23.70 6.54
CA HIS A 235 -17.13 -22.87 5.38
C HIS A 235 -16.50 -21.54 5.79
N ALA A 236 -16.90 -20.94 6.91
CA ALA A 236 -16.28 -19.72 7.44
C ALA A 236 -14.81 -19.96 7.79
N LYS A 237 -14.48 -21.11 8.40
CA LYS A 237 -13.09 -21.50 8.65
C LYS A 237 -12.30 -21.71 7.36
N GLN A 238 -12.89 -22.37 6.36
CA GLN A 238 -12.24 -22.56 5.05
C GLN A 238 -11.94 -21.22 4.36
N TRP A 239 -12.90 -20.29 4.36
CA TRP A 239 -12.71 -18.95 3.82
C TRP A 239 -11.66 -18.15 4.58
N LYS A 240 -11.61 -18.25 5.90
CA LYS A 240 -10.54 -17.65 6.70
C LYS A 240 -9.17 -18.16 6.23
N THR A 241 -9.01 -19.47 6.09
CA THR A 241 -7.74 -20.08 5.62
C THR A 241 -7.36 -19.57 4.23
N ARG A 242 -8.31 -19.53 3.29
CA ARG A 242 -8.08 -19.01 1.92
C ARG A 242 -7.65 -17.54 1.94
N ILE A 243 -8.30 -16.71 2.74
CA ILE A 243 -7.95 -15.30 2.86
C ILE A 243 -6.56 -15.13 3.50
N ASP A 244 -6.19 -15.95 4.48
CA ASP A 244 -4.84 -15.94 5.06
C ASP A 244 -3.76 -16.35 4.05
N GLN A 245 -4.03 -17.34 3.20
CA GLN A 245 -3.14 -17.75 2.11
C GLN A 245 -2.98 -16.63 1.07
N VAL A 246 -4.08 -16.02 0.64
CA VAL A 246 -4.07 -14.89 -0.30
C VAL A 246 -3.28 -13.71 0.26
N ARG A 247 -3.48 -13.36 1.54
CA ARG A 247 -2.72 -12.29 2.21
C ARG A 247 -1.23 -12.59 2.27
N SER A 248 -0.85 -13.85 2.46
CA SER A 248 0.54 -14.29 2.42
C SER A 248 1.15 -14.15 1.02
N ALA A 249 0.41 -14.52 -0.03
CA ALA A 249 0.83 -14.33 -1.42
C ALA A 249 0.98 -12.83 -1.78
N MET A 250 0.03 -11.99 -1.36
CA MET A 250 0.09 -10.53 -1.54
C MET A 250 1.30 -9.92 -0.80
N SER A 251 1.59 -10.39 0.42
CA SER A 251 2.76 -9.93 1.18
C SER A 251 4.08 -10.31 0.51
N HIS A 252 4.12 -11.48 -0.14
CA HIS A 252 5.29 -11.90 -0.92
C HIS A 252 5.47 -11.05 -2.18
N ALA A 253 4.38 -10.76 -2.91
CA ALA A 253 4.42 -9.84 -4.05
C ALA A 253 4.87 -8.43 -3.65
N ASP A 254 4.36 -7.89 -2.53
CA ASP A 254 4.77 -6.58 -2.00
C ASP A 254 6.28 -6.52 -1.70
N ARG A 255 6.84 -7.56 -1.05
CA ARG A 255 8.29 -7.66 -0.82
C ARG A 255 9.07 -7.75 -2.12
N THR A 256 8.56 -8.48 -3.10
CA THR A 256 9.19 -8.60 -4.43
C THR A 256 9.26 -7.24 -5.11
N ILE A 257 8.15 -6.50 -5.13
CA ILE A 257 8.10 -5.12 -5.65
C ILE A 257 9.11 -4.23 -4.91
N ALA A 258 9.09 -4.24 -3.57
CA ALA A 258 9.98 -3.42 -2.77
C ALA A 258 11.46 -3.72 -3.06
N SER A 259 11.81 -4.99 -3.32
CA SER A 259 13.18 -5.40 -3.65
C SER A 259 13.65 -4.95 -5.04
N LYS A 260 12.71 -4.69 -5.97
CA LYS A 260 13.01 -4.29 -7.35
C LYS A 260 13.27 -2.81 -7.55
N TYR A 261 13.18 -2.00 -6.48
CA TYR A 261 13.34 -0.55 -6.55
C TYR A 261 14.65 -0.12 -7.22
N HIS A 262 15.74 -0.84 -6.98
CA HIS A 262 17.05 -0.49 -7.54
C HIS A 262 17.04 -0.62 -9.07
N ASP A 263 16.81 -1.83 -9.60
CA ASP A 263 16.77 -2.05 -11.05
C ASP A 263 15.75 -1.15 -11.77
N GLN A 264 14.56 -0.97 -11.18
CA GLN A 264 13.49 -0.16 -11.76
C GLN A 264 13.81 1.33 -11.76
N SER A 265 14.29 1.88 -10.64
CA SER A 265 14.66 3.29 -10.57
C SER A 265 15.80 3.63 -11.53
N ASN A 266 16.80 2.74 -11.70
CA ASN A 266 17.88 2.96 -12.66
C ASN A 266 17.36 3.10 -14.10
N ALA A 267 16.49 2.17 -14.53
CA ALA A 267 15.90 2.20 -15.87
C ALA A 267 15.02 3.45 -16.08
N GLU A 268 14.32 3.90 -15.04
CA GLU A 268 13.53 5.13 -15.07
C GLU A 268 14.39 6.38 -15.16
N ILE A 269 15.50 6.42 -14.43
CA ILE A 269 16.47 7.52 -14.50
C ILE A 269 17.04 7.61 -15.92
N ASP A 270 17.44 6.49 -16.51
CA ASP A 270 17.99 6.46 -17.87
C ASP A 270 16.97 6.95 -18.90
N ARG A 271 15.73 6.46 -18.84
CA ARG A 271 14.65 6.92 -19.73
C ARG A 271 14.37 8.41 -19.54
N TYR A 272 14.26 8.86 -18.28
CA TYR A 272 13.96 10.26 -18.00
C TYR A 272 15.08 11.20 -18.45
N SER A 273 16.34 10.80 -18.30
CA SER A 273 17.49 11.55 -18.83
C SER A 273 17.52 11.61 -20.35
N LEU A 274 17.14 10.53 -21.03
CA LEU A 274 17.01 10.49 -22.49
C LEU A 274 15.92 11.43 -23.00
N ASP A 275 14.76 11.43 -22.35
CA ASP A 275 13.60 12.25 -22.72
C ASP A 275 13.83 13.74 -22.39
N HIS A 276 14.65 14.03 -21.38
CA HIS A 276 14.94 15.37 -20.88
C HIS A 276 16.47 15.63 -20.85
N PRO A 277 17.13 15.76 -22.01
CA PRO A 277 18.56 16.03 -22.09
C PRO A 277 18.90 17.46 -21.59
N GLY A 278 20.17 17.68 -21.27
CA GLY A 278 20.70 18.90 -20.61
C GLY A 278 20.48 20.19 -21.38
N ASP A 279 20.38 20.09 -22.71
CA ASP A 279 20.07 21.20 -23.63
C ASP A 279 18.57 21.56 -23.66
N LYS A 280 17.69 20.65 -23.23
CA LYS A 280 16.22 20.85 -23.21
C LYS A 280 15.66 21.16 -21.82
N MET A 281 16.30 20.69 -20.77
CA MET A 281 15.86 20.90 -19.38
C MET A 281 17.06 21.21 -18.49
N ASN A 282 17.02 22.35 -17.80
CA ASN A 282 18.10 22.74 -16.88
C ASN A 282 18.22 21.75 -15.70
N ASN A 283 19.36 21.79 -14.99
CA ASN A 283 19.64 20.85 -13.90
C ASN A 283 18.71 21.00 -12.69
N HIS A 284 18.20 22.21 -12.44
CA HIS A 284 17.29 22.46 -11.33
C HIS A 284 15.95 21.75 -11.53
N ASP A 285 15.34 21.96 -12.70
CA ASP A 285 14.04 21.37 -13.02
C ASP A 285 14.14 19.86 -13.18
N TRP A 286 15.24 19.38 -13.78
CA TRP A 286 15.51 17.95 -13.88
C TRP A 286 15.62 17.28 -12.51
N ALA A 287 16.43 17.85 -11.59
CA ALA A 287 16.61 17.28 -10.26
C ALA A 287 15.32 17.32 -9.43
N ASN A 288 14.54 18.40 -9.52
CA ASN A 288 13.24 18.51 -8.87
C ASN A 288 12.27 17.44 -9.34
N ASN A 289 12.08 17.34 -10.66
CA ASN A 289 11.10 16.42 -11.24
C ASN A 289 11.50 14.96 -11.01
N MET A 290 12.79 14.65 -11.13
CA MET A 290 13.32 13.32 -10.81
C MET A 290 13.10 12.97 -9.33
N TYR A 291 13.42 13.89 -8.42
CA TYR A 291 13.17 13.69 -6.98
C TYR A 291 11.69 13.44 -6.69
N ILE A 292 10.78 14.27 -7.24
CA ILE A 292 9.34 14.10 -7.07
C ILE A 292 8.88 12.73 -7.60
N SER A 293 9.35 12.33 -8.79
CA SER A 293 9.01 11.05 -9.41
C SER A 293 9.44 9.86 -8.53
N LEU A 294 10.71 9.84 -8.11
CA LEU A 294 11.28 8.78 -7.28
C LEU A 294 10.62 8.72 -5.90
N SER A 295 10.45 9.87 -5.23
CA SER A 295 9.80 9.95 -3.92
C SER A 295 8.34 9.53 -3.95
N LYS A 296 7.63 9.78 -5.07
CA LYS A 296 6.24 9.35 -5.22
C LYS A 296 6.14 7.84 -5.41
N LYS A 297 6.91 7.28 -6.35
CA LYS A 297 6.82 5.85 -6.69
C LYS A 297 7.44 4.96 -5.61
N TYR A 298 8.57 5.36 -5.06
CA TYR A 298 9.33 4.61 -4.05
C TYR A 298 9.20 5.28 -2.68
N TYR A 299 7.97 5.56 -2.25
CA TYR A 299 7.66 6.35 -1.04
C TYR A 299 8.23 5.79 0.29
N TRP A 300 8.64 4.52 0.30
CA TRP A 300 9.32 3.86 1.44
C TRP A 300 10.83 4.11 1.47
N ARG A 301 11.35 4.91 0.52
CA ARG A 301 12.74 5.33 0.40
C ARG A 301 12.82 6.84 0.53
N ASP A 302 13.86 7.32 1.19
CA ASP A 302 14.30 8.70 1.05
C ASP A 302 15.37 8.78 -0.04
N TRP A 303 15.33 9.85 -0.84
CA TRP A 303 16.18 10.02 -2.01
C TRP A 303 17.03 11.27 -1.90
N MET A 304 18.23 11.20 -2.48
CA MET A 304 19.04 12.36 -2.84
C MET A 304 19.19 12.35 -4.35
N VAL A 305 18.94 13.50 -4.99
CA VAL A 305 19.15 13.72 -6.41
C VAL A 305 20.03 14.95 -6.57
N ILE A 306 21.15 14.78 -7.26
CA ILE A 306 22.06 15.86 -7.63
C ILE A 306 22.18 15.86 -9.16
N ALA A 307 21.98 17.02 -9.77
CA ALA A 307 22.26 17.24 -11.18
C ALA A 307 23.13 18.48 -11.36
N TYR A 308 24.14 18.39 -12.23
CA TYR A 308 25.10 19.46 -12.45
C TYR A 308 25.67 19.41 -13.86
N LYS A 309 26.40 20.47 -14.24
CA LYS A 309 27.02 20.58 -15.56
C LYS A 309 27.89 19.38 -15.86
N ASP A 310 28.00 19.09 -17.14
CA ASP A 310 28.83 18.02 -17.66
C ASP A 310 30.34 18.38 -17.60
N VAL A 311 30.85 18.53 -16.38
CA VAL A 311 32.26 18.72 -16.08
C VAL A 311 32.97 17.36 -16.01
N PHE A 312 34.25 17.37 -16.38
CA PHE A 312 35.12 16.20 -16.35
C PHE A 312 36.39 16.51 -15.55
N GLY A 313 36.86 15.48 -14.84
CA GLY A 313 38.09 15.50 -14.05
C GLY A 313 37.81 15.35 -12.56
N ASP A 314 38.63 14.54 -11.89
CA ASP A 314 38.62 14.33 -10.44
C ASP A 314 38.99 15.60 -9.64
N ASP A 315 39.51 16.61 -10.34
CA ASP A 315 39.73 17.96 -9.84
C ASP A 315 38.42 18.77 -9.72
N LYS A 316 37.35 18.37 -10.42
CA LYS A 316 36.06 19.08 -10.47
C LYS A 316 34.93 18.36 -9.75
N HIS A 317 34.98 17.04 -9.67
CA HIS A 317 34.04 16.29 -8.85
C HIS A 317 34.66 15.01 -8.28
N TRP A 318 34.34 14.69 -7.04
CA TRP A 318 34.66 13.39 -6.46
C TRP A 318 33.57 12.97 -5.50
N ASN A 319 32.97 11.81 -5.73
CA ASN A 319 31.75 11.41 -5.05
C ASN A 319 31.70 9.91 -4.83
N LYS A 320 30.97 9.52 -3.80
CA LYS A 320 30.60 8.14 -3.48
C LYS A 320 29.10 8.04 -3.32
N VAL A 321 28.53 6.99 -3.88
CA VAL A 321 27.12 6.65 -3.75
C VAL A 321 27.00 5.14 -3.48
N CYS A 322 26.27 4.79 -2.44
CA CYS A 322 25.94 3.42 -2.07
C CYS A 322 24.48 3.11 -2.41
N GLY A 323 24.24 2.01 -3.12
CA GLY A 323 22.86 1.59 -3.47
C GLY A 323 22.11 2.62 -4.32
N GLY A 324 22.85 3.36 -5.15
CA GLY A 324 22.37 4.39 -6.04
C GLY A 324 23.24 4.49 -7.29
N TYR A 325 23.21 5.64 -7.96
CA TYR A 325 23.75 5.80 -9.31
C TYR A 325 24.60 7.06 -9.43
N GLY A 326 25.84 6.90 -9.90
CA GLY A 326 26.61 7.97 -10.51
C GLY A 326 26.55 7.82 -12.03
N LYS A 327 25.98 8.81 -12.73
CA LYS A 327 25.90 8.83 -14.19
C LYS A 327 26.56 10.10 -14.69
N PHE A 328 27.74 9.97 -15.27
CA PHE A 328 28.54 11.10 -15.76
C PHE A 328 28.40 11.25 -17.27
N ARG A 329 28.37 12.49 -17.77
CA ARG A 329 28.11 12.80 -19.19
C ARG A 329 26.79 12.22 -19.70
N ASN A 330 25.81 12.01 -18.82
CA ASN A 330 24.56 11.37 -19.16
C ASN A 330 23.61 12.39 -19.80
N HIS A 331 23.47 12.35 -21.11
CA HIS A 331 22.60 13.26 -21.87
C HIS A 331 22.84 14.75 -21.54
N GLY A 332 24.12 15.16 -21.47
CA GLY A 332 24.52 16.56 -21.27
C GLY A 332 24.56 17.05 -19.82
N ARG A 333 24.57 16.13 -18.84
CA ARG A 333 24.69 16.46 -17.41
C ARG A 333 25.38 15.35 -16.63
N ASN A 334 25.88 15.69 -15.44
CA ASN A 334 26.31 14.71 -14.44
C ASN A 334 25.20 14.54 -13.39
N ILE A 335 24.97 13.30 -12.97
CA ILE A 335 23.89 12.92 -12.05
C ILE A 335 24.45 12.05 -10.93
N LEU A 336 24.07 12.36 -9.69
CA LEU A 336 24.27 11.49 -8.53
C LEU A 336 22.92 11.26 -7.87
N ILE A 337 22.52 10.01 -7.72
CA ILE A 337 21.27 9.65 -7.07
C ILE A 337 21.57 8.62 -6.01
N ALA A 338 21.23 8.91 -4.77
CA ALA A 338 21.35 7.98 -3.66
C ALA A 338 19.98 7.73 -3.03
N SER A 339 19.84 6.61 -2.33
CA SER A 339 18.63 6.37 -1.56
C SER A 339 18.91 5.60 -0.28
N VAL A 340 18.05 5.80 0.71
CA VAL A 340 18.08 5.10 1.99
C VAL A 340 16.68 4.62 2.34
N ASP A 341 16.59 3.50 3.07
CA ASP A 341 15.30 3.06 3.61
C ASP A 341 14.81 4.09 4.63
N LYS A 342 13.55 4.51 4.46
CA LYS A 342 12.94 5.54 5.30
C LYS A 342 12.82 5.12 6.77
N SER A 343 12.85 3.82 7.06
CA SER A 343 12.85 3.30 8.43
C SER A 343 14.20 3.42 9.13
N LYS A 344 15.30 3.71 8.41
CA LYS A 344 16.61 3.94 9.04
C LYS A 344 16.63 5.30 9.73
N HIS A 345 17.34 5.35 10.85
CA HIS A 345 17.59 6.60 11.57
C HIS A 345 18.18 7.67 10.64
N HIS A 346 17.75 8.91 10.86
CA HIS A 346 18.33 10.07 10.19
C HIS A 346 19.77 10.29 10.66
N LEU A 347 20.55 11.03 9.86
CA LEU A 347 21.85 11.52 10.30
C LEU A 347 21.72 12.30 11.61
N ASP A 348 22.69 12.11 12.50
CA ASP A 348 22.92 13.05 13.59
C ASP A 348 23.43 14.35 12.96
N ASN A 349 22.57 15.38 12.91
CA ASN A 349 22.88 16.64 12.25
C ASN A 349 24.18 17.27 12.78
N THR A 350 24.44 17.19 14.08
CA THR A 350 25.64 17.78 14.68
C THR A 350 26.89 17.07 14.17
N LYS A 351 26.87 15.72 14.16
CA LYS A 351 27.99 14.93 13.63
C LYS A 351 28.16 15.12 12.13
N ALA A 352 27.08 15.11 11.37
CA ALA A 352 27.12 15.29 9.93
C ALA A 352 27.61 16.69 9.53
N HIS A 353 27.25 17.74 10.28
CA HIS A 353 27.84 19.07 10.12
C HIS A 353 29.33 19.09 10.43
N ALA A 354 29.77 18.46 11.54
CA ALA A 354 31.18 18.35 11.86
C ALA A 354 31.96 17.64 10.76
N VAL A 355 31.40 16.57 10.19
CA VAL A 355 31.97 15.83 9.06
C VAL A 355 32.16 16.71 7.84
N VAL A 356 31.11 17.40 7.37
CA VAL A 356 31.27 18.26 6.18
C VAL A 356 32.19 19.44 6.46
N ASN A 357 32.20 19.98 7.69
CA ASN A 357 33.06 21.11 8.09
C ASN A 357 34.53 20.73 8.27
N ALA A 358 34.83 19.45 8.51
CA ALA A 358 36.20 18.97 8.61
C ALA A 358 36.91 18.87 7.23
N VAL A 359 36.15 18.86 6.14
CA VAL A 359 36.72 18.77 4.78
C VAL A 359 37.53 20.03 4.45
N THR A 360 38.78 19.85 4.03
CA THR A 360 39.62 20.98 3.61
C THR A 360 39.47 21.18 2.10
N ASP A 361 38.92 22.33 1.68
CA ASP A 361 38.56 22.59 0.27
C ASP A 361 39.40 23.71 -0.37
N HIS A 362 40.26 24.36 0.41
CA HIS A 362 41.17 25.39 -0.04
C HIS A 362 42.43 25.44 0.82
N THR A 363 43.51 25.98 0.26
CA THR A 363 44.68 26.41 1.02
C THR A 363 44.75 27.93 1.02
N SER A 364 45.43 28.50 2.02
CA SER A 364 45.68 29.94 2.06
C SER A 364 47.17 30.22 2.07
N SER A 365 47.59 31.21 1.28
CA SER A 365 48.95 31.72 1.28
C SER A 365 48.92 33.21 1.60
N LYS A 366 49.73 33.64 2.57
CA LYS A 366 50.00 35.06 2.78
C LYS A 366 50.96 35.52 1.68
N GLY A 367 50.51 36.42 0.81
CA GLY A 367 51.37 36.97 -0.23
C GLY A 367 52.60 37.65 0.37
N HIS A 368 53.78 37.47 -0.23
CA HIS A 368 55.05 38.02 0.25
C HIS A 368 55.24 39.53 0.01
N CYS A 369 54.16 40.29 -0.19
CA CYS A 369 54.22 41.74 -0.45
C CYS A 369 53.68 42.54 0.77
N ARG A 370 54.44 43.56 1.20
CA ARG A 370 54.16 44.47 2.34
C ARG A 370 52.76 45.15 2.25
N PRO A 371 52.37 45.92 3.28
CA PRO A 371 51.36 45.61 4.31
C PRO A 371 49.88 45.55 3.85
N HIS A 372 49.59 45.48 2.54
CA HIS A 372 48.22 45.62 2.01
C HIS A 372 47.69 44.42 1.22
N CYS A 373 48.41 43.29 1.17
CA CYS A 373 47.94 42.11 0.47
C CYS A 373 47.07 41.24 1.38
N GLY A 374 45.78 41.09 1.02
CA GLY A 374 44.86 40.17 1.68
C GLY A 374 45.27 38.69 1.51
N THR A 375 44.64 37.81 2.29
CA THR A 375 44.82 36.36 2.17
C THR A 375 44.37 35.87 0.78
N ILE A 376 45.28 35.22 0.04
CA ILE A 376 44.95 34.56 -1.23
C ILE A 376 44.55 33.12 -0.91
N TYR A 377 43.40 32.71 -1.43
CA TYR A 377 42.88 31.36 -1.28
C TYR A 377 43.00 30.61 -2.60
N HIS A 378 43.60 29.42 -2.55
CA HIS A 378 43.74 28.52 -3.69
C HIS A 378 42.80 27.33 -3.52
N ARG A 379 42.03 27.00 -4.57
CA ARG A 379 41.16 25.83 -4.59
C ARG A 379 42.01 24.56 -4.41
N ILE A 380 41.53 23.64 -3.58
CA ILE A 380 42.00 22.25 -3.58
C ILE A 380 41.12 21.44 -4.53
N ASP A 381 41.76 20.60 -5.34
CA ASP A 381 41.09 19.67 -6.25
C ASP A 381 40.13 18.75 -5.51
N THR A 382 38.97 18.45 -6.12
CA THR A 382 37.88 17.81 -5.39
C THR A 382 38.22 16.43 -4.83
N HIS A 383 39.08 15.65 -5.48
CA HIS A 383 39.55 14.36 -4.95
C HIS A 383 40.41 14.54 -3.68
N THR A 384 41.33 15.51 -3.70
CA THR A 384 42.20 15.80 -2.55
C THR A 384 41.36 16.31 -1.37
N ALA A 385 40.38 17.19 -1.65
CA ALA A 385 39.43 17.63 -0.63
C ALA A 385 38.61 16.44 -0.10
N TYR A 386 38.08 15.58 -0.98
CA TYR A 386 37.32 14.41 -0.58
C TYR A 386 38.14 13.46 0.31
N ASP A 387 39.43 13.29 0.06
CA ASP A 387 40.29 12.43 0.88
C ASP A 387 40.45 12.90 2.33
N THR A 388 40.08 14.13 2.64
CA THR A 388 40.02 14.64 4.02
C THR A 388 38.74 14.25 4.77
N PHE A 389 37.75 13.64 4.11
CA PHE A 389 36.62 13.04 4.83
C PHE A 389 37.11 11.93 5.79
N PRO A 390 36.45 11.77 6.95
CA PRO A 390 36.69 10.62 7.83
C PRO A 390 36.48 9.28 7.12
N ALA A 391 37.25 8.26 7.52
CA ALA A 391 37.14 6.91 6.97
C ALA A 391 35.71 6.35 7.04
N GLU A 392 34.96 6.66 8.11
CA GLU A 392 33.55 6.26 8.26
C GLU A 392 32.62 6.77 7.13
N VAL A 393 32.97 7.88 6.49
CA VAL A 393 32.24 8.43 5.33
C VAL A 393 32.78 7.82 4.03
N LYS A 394 34.10 7.72 3.90
CA LYS A 394 34.76 7.26 2.67
C LYS A 394 34.62 5.76 2.43
N ASP A 395 34.62 4.95 3.47
CA ASP A 395 34.80 3.50 3.36
C ASP A 395 33.53 2.70 3.69
N HIS A 396 32.50 3.34 4.27
CA HIS A 396 31.27 2.67 4.70
C HIS A 396 30.01 3.30 4.11
N CYS A 397 28.94 2.50 3.99
CA CYS A 397 27.64 2.94 3.48
C CYS A 397 26.62 3.19 4.61
N ASN A 398 27.09 3.33 5.86
CA ASN A 398 26.28 3.51 7.05
C ASN A 398 27.06 4.35 8.05
N PRO A 399 26.52 5.49 8.54
CA PRO A 399 25.21 6.05 8.19
C PRO A 399 25.17 6.76 6.84
N TYR A 400 26.33 7.10 6.25
CA TYR A 400 26.41 7.87 5.02
C TYR A 400 26.29 6.98 3.78
N VAL A 401 25.15 7.05 3.08
CA VAL A 401 24.95 6.33 1.81
C VAL A 401 25.39 7.15 0.59
N ALA A 402 25.65 8.45 0.76
CA ALA A 402 26.37 9.23 -0.24
C ALA A 402 27.20 10.34 0.39
N SER A 403 28.27 10.70 -0.29
CA SER A 403 29.15 11.81 0.06
C SER A 403 29.85 12.33 -1.18
N GLY A 404 30.27 13.59 -1.16
CA GLY A 404 31.05 14.10 -2.27
C GLY A 404 31.44 15.56 -2.16
N VAL A 405 32.39 15.92 -3.02
CA VAL A 405 32.89 17.27 -3.23
C VAL A 405 32.69 17.61 -4.71
N ILE A 406 31.97 18.69 -4.99
CA ILE A 406 31.66 19.13 -6.35
C ILE A 406 32.08 20.58 -6.51
N TRP A 407 32.84 20.88 -7.54
CA TRP A 407 33.29 22.24 -7.85
C TRP A 407 32.10 23.19 -8.12
N ASN A 408 32.15 24.39 -7.56
CA ASN A 408 31.04 25.36 -7.62
C ASN A 408 30.63 25.75 -9.05
N ASP A 409 31.58 25.88 -9.97
CA ASP A 409 31.26 26.29 -11.35
C ASP A 409 30.52 25.20 -12.14
N ALA A 410 30.52 23.96 -11.62
CA ALA A 410 29.67 22.88 -12.10
C ALA A 410 28.18 23.12 -11.81
N GLN A 411 27.86 24.09 -10.92
CA GLN A 411 26.51 24.52 -10.57
C GLN A 411 25.60 23.36 -10.13
N PRO A 412 25.97 22.61 -9.07
CA PRO A 412 25.16 21.51 -8.60
C PRO A 412 23.83 21.94 -7.99
N THR A 413 22.77 21.25 -8.42
CA THR A 413 21.45 21.36 -7.82
C THR A 413 21.18 20.12 -6.98
N TYR A 414 20.79 20.34 -5.71
CA TYR A 414 20.49 19.29 -4.75
C TYR A 414 18.99 19.19 -4.47
N LYS A 415 18.47 17.95 -4.38
CA LYS A 415 17.13 17.65 -3.86
C LYS A 415 17.19 16.42 -2.96
N ALA A 416 16.75 16.60 -1.72
CA ALA A 416 16.62 15.56 -0.71
C ALA A 416 15.71 16.05 0.41
N ALA A 417 15.30 15.16 1.31
CA ALA A 417 14.71 15.57 2.58
C ALA A 417 15.74 16.30 3.45
N ALA A 418 15.35 17.42 4.08
CA ALA A 418 16.28 18.31 4.79
C ALA A 418 16.99 17.65 5.99
N ASN A 419 16.37 16.64 6.58
CA ASN A 419 16.91 15.82 7.67
C ASN A 419 17.79 14.65 7.21
N ARG A 420 17.98 14.51 5.89
CA ARG A 420 18.78 13.43 5.27
C ARG A 420 20.04 13.95 4.58
N LEU A 421 20.06 15.21 4.16
CA LEU A 421 21.15 15.82 3.42
C LEU A 421 21.76 16.97 4.22
N ILE A 422 23.07 16.89 4.45
CA ILE A 422 23.86 18.01 4.96
C ILE A 422 24.76 18.51 3.83
N LEU A 423 24.76 19.82 3.65
CA LEU A 423 25.50 20.51 2.60
C LEU A 423 26.31 21.66 3.21
N ARG A 424 27.57 21.76 2.83
CA ARG A 424 28.44 22.91 3.06
C ARG A 424 28.76 23.52 1.70
N ASN A 425 28.44 24.80 1.53
CA ASN A 425 28.70 25.55 0.32
C ASN A 425 29.79 26.57 0.62
N ASP A 426 30.99 26.35 0.08
CA ASP A 426 32.10 27.28 0.24
C ASP A 426 32.31 28.09 -1.03
N LYS A 427 33.41 28.85 -1.10
CA LYS A 427 33.77 29.63 -2.29
C LYS A 427 34.12 28.76 -3.49
N PHE A 428 34.70 27.57 -3.26
CA PHE A 428 35.23 26.74 -4.34
C PHE A 428 34.45 25.45 -4.56
N ASN A 429 33.99 24.80 -3.50
CA ASN A 429 33.38 23.49 -3.57
C ASN A 429 32.05 23.42 -2.78
N HIS A 430 31.16 22.55 -3.26
CA HIS A 430 29.99 22.03 -2.58
C HIS A 430 30.33 20.67 -1.97
N ILE A 431 30.23 20.57 -0.65
CA ILE A 431 30.55 19.36 0.10
C ILE A 431 29.29 18.83 0.73
N HIS A 432 28.99 17.55 0.49
CA HIS A 432 27.74 16.97 0.94
C HIS A 432 27.92 15.59 1.56
N VAL A 433 26.99 15.25 2.44
CA VAL A 433 26.76 13.89 2.94
C VAL A 433 25.26 13.63 3.02
N PHE A 434 24.87 12.38 2.75
CA PHE A 434 23.47 11.94 2.79
C PHE A 434 23.36 10.55 3.43
N GLY A 435 22.33 10.34 4.26
CA GLY A 435 22.16 9.10 5.05
C GLY A 435 20.85 8.95 5.81
#